data_AF-A0A957WS47-F1
#
_entry.id   AF-A0A957WS47-F1
#
_cell.length_a   1.000
_cell.length_b   1.000
_cell.length_c   1.000
_cell.angle_alpha   90.00
_cell.angle_beta   90.00
_cell.angle_gamma   90.00
#
_symmetry.space_group_name_H-M   'P 1'
#
loop_
_entity.id
_entity.type
_entity.pdbx_description
1 polymer ?
#
loop_
_entity_poly.entity_id
_entity_poly.type
_entity_poly.pdbx_seq_one_letter_code
_entity_poly.pdbx_strand_id
1 'polypeptide(L)'
;MIAISSYRLLRRNSPAEHLMFSRSLRMGLIFSLASVMITMGVGHLSGQFMLDKQPMKLAAAEGLWEAESPTALSFFQVGDEASRTTLINIRIPSLLSFLTYDSFGGMVPGINDLNAFYHERYANTYGPDANYVPPMIWLIYWSFRAMVGFGMLMSLIALVGILLWWRNRLEKSRWFLALLLFTVILPYVANSTGWTPTSTPPRVLRLG
;
A
#
# COMPACT_ATOMS: atom_id res chain seq x y z
N MET A 1 12.37 3.30 -18.62
CA MET A 1 12.21 2.93 -20.05
C MET A 1 10.88 3.39 -20.64
N ILE A 2 9.75 3.08 -20.00
CA ILE A 2 8.40 3.43 -20.47
C ILE A 2 8.23 4.94 -20.70
N ALA A 3 8.53 5.76 -19.68
CA ALA A 3 8.41 7.22 -19.77
C ALA A 3 9.24 7.85 -20.91
N ILE A 4 10.51 7.46 -21.04
CA ILE A 4 11.41 7.96 -22.09
C ILE A 4 10.89 7.58 -23.48
N SER A 5 10.45 6.33 -23.65
CA SER A 5 9.89 5.85 -24.91
C SER A 5 8.59 6.58 -25.26
N SER A 6 7.70 6.80 -24.28
CA SER A 6 6.46 7.54 -24.49
C SER A 6 6.70 9.01 -24.84
N TYR A 7 7.67 9.67 -24.20
CA TYR A 7 8.04 11.05 -24.51
C TYR A 7 8.57 11.20 -25.94
N ARG A 8 9.42 10.25 -26.37
CA ARG A 8 9.92 10.23 -27.75
C ARG A 8 8.80 9.98 -28.75
N LEU A 9 7.88 9.04 -28.50
CA LEU A 9 6.75 8.75 -29.39
C LEU A 9 5.75 9.93 -29.52
N LEU A 10 5.70 10.84 -28.54
CA LEU A 10 4.89 12.06 -28.62
C LEU A 10 5.51 13.14 -29.54
N ARG A 11 6.81 13.04 -29.86
CA ARG A 11 7.53 13.95 -30.75
C ARG A 11 7.70 13.33 -32.14
N ARG A 12 7.83 14.18 -33.17
CA ARG A 12 8.15 13.72 -34.53
C ARG A 12 9.57 13.15 -34.54
N ASN A 13 9.70 11.87 -34.85
CA ASN A 13 10.97 11.17 -34.98
C ASN A 13 11.07 10.48 -36.35
N SER A 14 12.28 10.09 -36.72
CA SER A 14 12.54 9.26 -37.90
C SER A 14 11.82 7.90 -37.79
N PRO A 15 11.45 7.25 -38.92
CA PRO A 15 10.74 5.96 -38.89
C PRO A 15 11.47 4.87 -38.09
N ALA A 16 12.80 4.80 -38.18
CA ALA A 16 13.62 3.85 -37.42
C ALA A 16 13.52 4.07 -35.91
N GLU A 17 13.62 5.32 -35.45
CA GLU A 17 13.49 5.68 -34.03
C GLU A 17 12.09 5.36 -33.50
N HIS A 18 11.05 5.63 -34.30
CA HIS A 18 9.67 5.32 -33.92
C HIS A 18 9.48 3.82 -33.66
N LEU A 19 10.01 2.94 -34.52
CA LEU A 19 9.96 1.49 -34.31
C LEU A 19 10.69 1.06 -33.03
N MET A 20 11.88 1.63 -32.77
CA MET A 20 12.68 1.30 -31.59
C MET A 20 11.96 1.66 -30.29
N PHE A 21 11.43 2.89 -30.19
CA PHE A 21 10.72 3.34 -28.99
C PHE A 21 9.38 2.61 -28.81
N SER A 22 8.70 2.24 -29.90
CA SER A 22 7.47 1.43 -29.82
C SER A 22 7.73 0.03 -29.26
N ARG A 23 8.81 -0.64 -29.70
CA ARG A 23 9.21 -1.94 -29.14
C ARG A 23 9.62 -1.82 -27.68
N SER A 24 10.43 -0.81 -27.33
CA SER A 24 10.86 -0.57 -25.96
C SER A 24 9.67 -0.30 -25.03
N LEU A 25 8.68 0.46 -25.49
CA LEU A 25 7.45 0.73 -24.74
C LEU A 25 6.67 -0.56 -24.46
N ARG A 26 6.47 -1.42 -25.48
CA ARG A 26 5.74 -2.69 -25.34
C ARG A 26 6.43 -3.66 -24.39
N MET A 27 7.75 -3.82 -24.53
CA MET A 27 8.54 -4.63 -23.60
C MET A 27 8.44 -4.06 -22.17
N GLY A 28 8.58 -2.74 -22.02
CA GLY A 28 8.43 -2.08 -20.72
C GLY A 28 7.09 -2.36 -20.07
N LEU A 29 5.98 -2.31 -20.83
CA LEU A 29 4.64 -2.62 -20.33
C LEU A 29 4.53 -4.06 -19.82
N ILE A 30 5.04 -5.05 -20.56
CA ILE A 30 5.04 -6.46 -20.15
C ILE A 30 5.82 -6.64 -18.84
N PHE A 31 7.05 -6.13 -18.79
CA PHE A 31 7.87 -6.22 -17.57
C PHE A 31 7.21 -5.51 -16.41
N SER A 32 6.61 -4.34 -16.62
CA SER A 32 5.91 -3.62 -15.56
C SER A 32 4.72 -4.40 -15.00
N LEU A 33 3.90 -5.02 -15.86
CA LEU A 33 2.78 -5.84 -15.40
C LEU A 33 3.29 -7.05 -14.60
N ALA A 34 4.31 -7.75 -15.12
CA ALA A 34 4.91 -8.89 -14.41
C ALA A 34 5.47 -8.48 -13.05
N SER A 35 6.23 -7.39 -12.98
CA SER A 35 6.79 -6.87 -11.72
C SER A 35 5.71 -6.52 -10.72
N VAL A 36 4.65 -5.81 -11.15
CA VAL A 36 3.58 -5.40 -10.24
C VAL A 36 2.80 -6.61 -9.72
N MET A 37 2.52 -7.62 -10.56
CA MET A 37 1.88 -8.85 -10.11
C MET A 37 2.71 -9.60 -9.07
N ILE A 38 4.03 -9.68 -9.27
CA ILE A 38 4.96 -10.28 -8.30
C ILE A 38 4.96 -9.47 -7.00
N THR A 39 5.08 -8.15 -7.08
CA THR A 39 5.08 -7.26 -5.90
C THR A 39 3.77 -7.37 -5.12
N MET A 40 2.61 -7.46 -5.79
CA MET A 40 1.32 -7.67 -5.12
C MET A 40 1.29 -9.00 -4.37
N GLY A 41 1.77 -10.10 -4.97
CA GLY A 41 1.86 -11.40 -4.31
C GLY A 41 2.78 -11.38 -3.09
N VAL A 42 3.96 -10.79 -3.23
CA VAL A 42 4.90 -10.62 -2.10
C VAL A 42 4.31 -9.74 -1.00
N GLY A 43 3.59 -8.68 -1.37
CA GLY A 43 2.90 -7.80 -0.43
C GLY A 43 1.81 -8.52 0.37
N HIS A 44 1.00 -9.34 -0.30
CA HIS A 44 -0.03 -10.18 0.36
C HIS A 44 0.59 -11.11 1.40
N LEU A 45 1.62 -11.87 1.01
CA LEU A 45 2.35 -12.75 1.94
C LEU A 45 2.95 -11.96 3.10
N SER A 46 3.55 -10.81 2.83
CA SER A 46 4.12 -9.94 3.87
C SER A 46 3.06 -9.43 4.86
N GLY A 47 1.85 -9.12 4.39
CA GLY A 47 0.73 -8.74 5.24
C GLY A 47 0.30 -9.86 6.19
N GLN A 48 0.19 -11.09 5.68
CA GLN A 48 -0.09 -12.28 6.49
C GLN A 48 1.02 -12.53 7.53
N PHE A 49 2.29 -12.44 7.13
CA PHE A 49 3.42 -12.54 8.07
C PHE A 49 3.41 -11.43 9.14
N MET A 50 2.93 -10.24 8.79
CA MET A 50 2.85 -9.12 9.73
C MET A 50 1.80 -9.35 10.81
N LEU A 51 0.69 -10.03 10.50
CA LEU A 51 -0.30 -10.44 11.51
C LEU A 51 0.33 -11.31 12.61
N ASP A 52 1.14 -12.30 12.22
CA ASP A 52 1.75 -13.23 13.17
C ASP A 52 2.90 -12.61 13.97
N LYS A 53 3.71 -11.75 13.33
CA LYS A 53 4.95 -11.22 13.93
C LYS A 53 4.81 -9.84 14.54
N GLN A 54 3.97 -8.99 13.96
CA GLN A 54 3.82 -7.58 14.35
C GLN A 54 2.34 -7.15 14.27
N PRO A 55 1.43 -7.79 15.03
CA PRO A 55 0.00 -7.52 14.96
C PRO A 55 -0.34 -6.06 15.29
N MET A 56 0.44 -5.40 16.16
CA MET A 56 0.24 -3.99 16.50
C MET A 56 0.47 -3.05 15.32
N LYS A 57 1.45 -3.35 14.46
CA LYS A 57 1.68 -2.52 13.26
C LYS A 57 0.59 -2.73 12.23
N LEU A 58 0.08 -3.95 12.09
CA LEU A 58 -1.07 -4.24 11.23
C LEU A 58 -2.32 -3.51 11.73
N ALA A 59 -2.63 -3.61 13.02
CA ALA A 59 -3.78 -2.92 13.62
C ALA A 59 -3.66 -1.39 13.48
N ALA A 60 -2.46 -0.83 13.65
CA ALA A 60 -2.21 0.60 13.40
C ALA A 60 -2.35 0.99 11.91
N ALA A 61 -1.87 0.15 10.98
CA ALA A 61 -2.01 0.39 9.55
C ALA A 61 -3.48 0.35 9.08
N GLU A 62 -4.32 -0.44 9.75
CA GLU A 62 -5.76 -0.53 9.51
C GLU A 62 -6.59 0.46 10.34
N GLY A 63 -5.97 1.14 11.32
CA GLY A 63 -6.67 2.03 12.25
C GLY A 63 -7.72 1.31 13.11
N LEU A 64 -7.44 0.04 13.45
CA LEU A 64 -8.33 -0.87 14.17
C LEU A 64 -8.10 -0.76 15.68
N TRP A 65 -8.98 -0.02 16.38
CA TRP A 65 -8.85 0.19 17.81
C TRP A 65 -9.27 -1.02 18.65
N GLU A 66 -10.38 -1.64 18.29
CA GLU A 66 -10.97 -2.80 18.95
C GLU A 66 -10.97 -3.99 17.99
N ALA A 67 -10.76 -5.21 18.49
CA ALA A 67 -10.87 -6.39 17.66
C ALA A 67 -12.29 -6.58 17.12
N GLU A 68 -12.38 -7.04 15.88
CA GLU A 68 -13.65 -7.23 15.17
C GLU A 68 -13.61 -8.56 14.41
N SER A 69 -14.72 -9.31 14.42
CA SER A 69 -14.88 -10.55 13.65
C SER A 69 -16.26 -10.59 12.98
N PRO A 70 -16.35 -10.68 11.65
CA PRO A 70 -15.26 -10.62 10.69
C PRO A 70 -14.67 -9.21 10.58
N THR A 71 -13.34 -9.10 10.50
CA THR A 71 -12.66 -7.80 10.43
C THR A 71 -12.85 -7.13 9.06
N ALA A 72 -13.40 -5.92 9.08
CA ALA A 72 -13.56 -5.10 7.90
C ALA A 72 -12.26 -4.40 7.51
N LEU A 73 -11.98 -4.28 6.21
CA LEU A 73 -10.89 -3.43 5.71
C LEU A 73 -11.34 -1.98 5.79
N SER A 74 -10.55 -1.13 6.44
CA SER A 74 -10.79 0.30 6.37
C SER A 74 -10.43 0.77 4.95
N PHE A 75 -11.25 1.59 4.28
CA PHE A 75 -10.93 2.21 2.99
C PHE A 75 -10.55 3.70 3.14
N PHE A 76 -11.18 4.38 4.08
CA PHE A 76 -10.91 5.77 4.39
C PHE A 76 -11.36 6.04 5.82
N GLN A 77 -10.50 6.66 6.62
CA GLN A 77 -10.79 6.91 8.03
C GLN A 77 -10.08 8.18 8.44
N VAL A 78 -10.83 9.05 9.10
CA VAL A 78 -10.31 10.24 9.74
C VAL A 78 -10.86 10.23 11.15
N GLY A 79 -10.01 10.50 12.12
CA GLY A 79 -10.38 10.52 13.51
C GLY A 79 -9.32 11.26 14.30
N ASP A 80 -9.55 11.32 15.60
CA ASP A 80 -8.64 11.98 16.53
C ASP A 80 -7.94 10.91 17.37
N GLU A 81 -6.61 10.97 17.38
CA GLU A 81 -5.74 10.04 18.10
C GLU A 81 -5.88 10.21 19.61
N ALA A 82 -6.14 11.44 20.08
CA ALA A 82 -6.29 11.75 21.50
C ALA A 82 -7.57 11.15 22.07
N SER A 83 -8.69 11.29 21.36
CA SER A 83 -9.98 10.71 21.77
C SER A 83 -10.15 9.24 21.39
N ARG A 84 -9.24 8.65 20.61
CA ARG A 84 -9.36 7.29 20.02
C ARG A 84 -10.68 7.08 19.27
N THR A 85 -11.29 8.17 18.79
CA THR A 85 -12.56 8.12 18.06
C THR A 85 -12.33 8.26 16.57
N THR A 86 -13.13 7.54 15.80
CA THR A 86 -13.17 7.66 14.34
C THR A 86 -14.36 8.52 13.95
N LEU A 87 -14.10 9.70 13.40
CA LEU A 87 -15.14 10.65 12.98
C LEU A 87 -15.83 10.17 11.70
N ILE A 88 -15.01 9.74 10.73
CA ILE A 88 -15.45 9.21 9.44
C ILE A 88 -14.74 7.88 9.26
N ASN A 89 -15.50 6.83 8.94
CA ASN A 89 -14.94 5.51 8.66
C ASN A 89 -15.72 4.81 7.55
N ILE A 90 -15.10 4.65 6.39
CA ILE A 90 -15.61 3.88 5.26
C ILE A 90 -14.90 2.54 5.31
N ARG A 91 -15.63 1.46 5.58
CA ARG A 91 -15.10 0.10 5.69
C ARG A 91 -15.74 -0.84 4.67
N ILE A 92 -14.99 -1.85 4.24
CA ILE A 92 -15.46 -2.94 3.40
C ILE A 92 -15.49 -4.21 4.26
N PRO A 93 -16.67 -4.79 4.51
CA PRO A 93 -16.82 -5.91 5.45
C PRO A 93 -16.04 -7.14 4.97
N SER A 94 -15.46 -7.87 5.92
CA SER A 94 -14.72 -9.14 5.72
C SER A 94 -13.51 -9.09 4.78
N LEU A 95 -13.19 -7.95 4.18
CA LEU A 95 -12.10 -7.85 3.22
C LEU A 95 -10.73 -7.95 3.90
N LEU A 96 -10.57 -7.38 5.10
CA LEU A 96 -9.31 -7.50 5.84
C LEU A 96 -9.11 -8.93 6.32
N SER A 97 -10.16 -9.58 6.85
CA SER A 97 -10.13 -11.01 7.17
C SER A 97 -9.66 -11.86 5.99
N PHE A 98 -10.20 -11.60 4.80
CA PHE A 98 -9.79 -12.31 3.59
C PHE A 98 -8.32 -12.07 3.26
N LEU A 99 -7.84 -10.82 3.37
CA LEU A 99 -6.43 -10.50 3.09
C LEU A 99 -5.46 -11.10 4.11
N THR A 100 -5.86 -11.24 5.37
CA THR A 100 -4.96 -11.73 6.43
C THR A 100 -5.03 -13.24 6.65
N TYR A 101 -6.19 -13.86 6.42
CA TYR A 101 -6.42 -15.29 6.72
C TYR A 101 -6.86 -16.11 5.50
N ASP A 102 -6.96 -15.51 4.31
CA ASP A 102 -7.57 -16.13 3.12
C ASP A 102 -9.00 -16.66 3.38
N SER A 103 -9.69 -16.09 4.38
CA SER A 103 -11.05 -16.45 4.79
C SER A 103 -11.86 -15.23 5.23
N PHE A 104 -13.16 -15.22 4.97
CA PHE A 104 -14.02 -14.08 5.30
C PHE A 104 -14.41 -13.96 6.79
N GLY A 105 -13.93 -14.86 7.65
CA GLY A 105 -14.31 -14.97 9.06
C GLY A 105 -13.18 -14.74 10.07
N GLY A 106 -11.98 -14.37 9.62
CA GLY A 106 -10.83 -14.15 10.49
C GLY A 106 -10.97 -12.90 11.38
N MET A 107 -10.35 -12.93 12.55
CA MET A 107 -10.37 -11.87 13.56
C MET A 107 -8.97 -11.28 13.75
N VAL A 108 -8.79 -10.02 13.39
CA VAL A 108 -7.55 -9.27 13.66
C VAL A 108 -7.66 -8.59 15.04
N PRO A 109 -6.65 -8.74 15.91
CA PRO A 109 -6.67 -8.09 17.22
C PRO A 109 -6.56 -6.57 17.11
N GLY A 110 -7.29 -5.83 17.95
CA GLY A 110 -7.28 -4.37 17.98
C GLY A 110 -6.08 -3.79 18.71
N ILE A 111 -5.81 -2.51 18.50
CA ILE A 111 -4.73 -1.77 19.19
C ILE A 111 -4.88 -1.83 20.71
N ASN A 112 -6.11 -1.68 21.24
CA ASN A 112 -6.35 -1.68 22.68
C ASN A 112 -6.10 -3.07 23.29
N ASP A 113 -6.58 -4.13 22.64
CA ASP A 113 -6.35 -5.53 23.04
C ASP A 113 -4.86 -5.88 23.05
N LEU A 114 -4.14 -5.48 22.00
CA LEU A 114 -2.71 -5.72 21.87
C LEU A 114 -1.90 -4.92 22.89
N ASN A 115 -2.30 -3.69 23.19
CA ASN A 115 -1.64 -2.89 24.21
C ASN A 115 -1.81 -3.54 25.59
N ALA A 116 -3.01 -3.99 25.94
CA ALA A 116 -3.26 -4.72 27.19
C ALA A 116 -2.42 -6.01 27.27
N PHE A 117 -2.40 -6.81 26.20
CA PHE A 117 -1.57 -8.01 26.12
C PHE A 117 -0.08 -7.73 26.34
N TYR A 118 0.45 -6.66 25.74
CA TYR A 118 1.86 -6.29 25.92
C TYR A 118 2.16 -5.72 27.31
N HIS A 119 1.24 -4.99 27.93
CA HIS A 119 1.38 -4.60 29.33
C HIS A 119 1.50 -5.82 30.24
N GLU A 120 0.64 -6.83 30.10
CA GLU A 120 0.74 -8.06 30.91
C GLU A 120 2.05 -8.82 30.66
N ARG A 121 2.45 -8.94 29.39
CA ARG A 121 3.64 -9.72 29.01
C ARG A 121 4.96 -9.05 29.38
N TYR A 122 5.01 -7.72 29.38
CA TYR A 122 6.24 -6.95 29.50
C TYR A 122 6.25 -5.96 30.69
N ALA A 123 5.25 -6.01 31.58
CA ALA A 123 5.18 -5.20 32.79
C ALA A 123 6.48 -5.19 33.59
N ASN A 124 7.11 -6.35 33.75
CA ASN A 124 8.34 -6.52 34.53
C ASN A 124 9.59 -5.93 33.85
N THR A 125 9.54 -5.63 32.55
CA THR A 125 10.71 -5.16 31.77
C THR A 125 10.70 -3.64 31.58
N TYR A 126 9.53 -3.03 31.37
CA TYR A 126 9.43 -1.62 31.01
C TYR A 126 8.64 -0.76 32.00
N GLY A 127 8.03 -1.36 33.03
CA GLY A 127 7.24 -0.68 34.05
C GLY A 127 5.74 -0.58 33.69
N PRO A 128 4.89 -0.19 34.67
CA PRO A 128 3.44 -0.14 34.49
C PRO A 128 2.96 0.93 33.49
N ASP A 129 3.72 2.03 33.32
CA ASP A 129 3.34 3.18 32.48
C ASP A 129 3.79 3.07 30.99
N ALA A 130 4.23 1.88 30.57
CA ALA A 130 4.80 1.63 29.26
C ALA A 130 3.73 1.57 28.14
N ASN A 131 3.61 2.60 27.30
CA ASN A 131 2.70 2.55 26.15
C ASN A 131 3.33 1.82 24.95
N TYR A 132 2.70 0.75 24.45
CA TYR A 132 3.18 -0.05 23.31
C TYR A 132 2.53 0.34 21.97
N VAL A 133 1.61 1.30 21.98
CA VAL A 133 0.96 1.81 20.79
C VAL A 133 1.94 2.67 19.96
N PRO A 134 2.07 2.43 18.65
CA PRO A 134 2.92 3.26 17.80
C PRO A 134 2.49 4.74 17.87
N PRO A 135 3.44 5.67 18.03
CA PRO A 135 3.12 7.08 17.96
C PRO A 135 2.72 7.45 16.53
N MET A 136 1.68 8.26 16.36
CA MET A 136 1.18 8.73 15.06
C MET A 136 0.53 7.62 14.22
N ILE A 137 -0.52 6.98 14.75
CA ILE A 137 -1.30 5.96 14.04
C ILE A 137 -1.79 6.47 12.67
N TRP A 138 -2.23 7.72 12.60
CA TRP A 138 -2.71 8.30 11.35
C TRP A 138 -1.64 8.40 10.27
N LEU A 139 -0.38 8.64 10.63
CA LEU A 139 0.71 8.66 9.66
C LEU A 139 0.94 7.26 9.07
N ILE A 140 0.94 6.23 9.92
CA ILE A 140 1.10 4.83 9.50
C ILE A 140 -0.06 4.43 8.59
N TYR A 141 -1.28 4.72 9.02
CA TYR A 141 -2.52 4.46 8.30
C TYR A 141 -2.53 5.10 6.90
N TRP A 142 -2.29 6.41 6.80
CA TRP A 142 -2.30 7.10 5.50
C TRP A 142 -1.12 6.71 4.61
N SER A 143 0.04 6.43 5.20
CA SER A 143 1.21 5.96 4.44
C SER A 143 0.94 4.57 3.83
N PHE A 144 0.33 3.66 4.60
CA PHE A 144 -0.04 2.34 4.09
C PHE A 144 -1.04 2.44 2.93
N ARG A 145 -2.07 3.28 3.05
CA ARG A 145 -3.02 3.53 1.96
C ARG A 145 -2.38 4.15 0.73
N ALA A 146 -1.51 5.13 0.91
CA ALA A 146 -0.81 5.76 -0.19
C ALA A 146 0.04 4.73 -0.94
N MET A 147 0.78 3.88 -0.22
CA MET A 147 1.57 2.80 -0.80
C MET A 147 0.69 1.84 -1.62
N VAL A 148 -0.38 1.31 -1.04
CA VAL A 148 -1.32 0.40 -1.73
C VAL A 148 -1.98 1.09 -2.93
N GLY A 149 -2.41 2.34 -2.77
CA GLY A 149 -3.06 3.13 -3.80
C GLY A 149 -2.14 3.41 -5.00
N PHE A 150 -0.87 3.77 -4.76
CA PHE A 150 0.10 3.93 -5.84
C PHE A 150 0.46 2.59 -6.51
N GLY A 151 0.54 1.51 -5.73
CA GLY A 151 0.70 0.15 -6.27
C GLY A 151 -0.44 -0.21 -7.23
N MET A 152 -1.70 -0.07 -6.78
CA MET A 152 -2.89 -0.32 -7.60
C MET A 152 -2.97 0.59 -8.83
N LEU A 153 -2.61 1.87 -8.69
CA LEU A 153 -2.56 2.80 -9.82
C LEU A 153 -1.53 2.35 -10.86
N MET A 154 -0.34 1.90 -10.44
CA MET A 154 0.67 1.35 -11.34
C MET A 154 0.17 0.07 -12.03
N SER A 155 -0.51 -0.84 -11.31
CA SER A 155 -1.17 -2.01 -11.89
C SER A 155 -2.16 -1.62 -12.98
N LEU A 156 -3.01 -0.62 -12.68
CA LEU A 156 -4.03 -0.15 -13.60
C LEU A 156 -3.41 0.48 -14.85
N ILE A 157 -2.35 1.28 -14.70
CA ILE A 157 -1.63 1.89 -15.84
C ILE A 157 -1.03 0.79 -16.73
N ALA A 158 -0.38 -0.22 -16.15
CA ALA A 158 0.19 -1.33 -16.90
C ALA A 158 -0.90 -2.13 -17.64
N LEU A 159 -2.02 -2.41 -16.98
CA LEU A 159 -3.16 -3.12 -17.57
C LEU A 159 -3.79 -2.31 -18.72
N VAL A 160 -4.08 -1.03 -18.51
CA VAL A 160 -4.61 -0.13 -19.56
C VAL A 160 -3.63 -0.04 -20.72
N GLY A 161 -2.33 0.00 -20.47
CA GLY A 161 -1.31 -0.01 -21.52
C GLY A 161 -1.35 -1.27 -22.37
N ILE A 162 -1.49 -2.44 -21.74
CA ILE A 162 -1.63 -3.72 -22.45
C ILE A 162 -2.96 -3.80 -23.22
N LEU A 163 -4.06 -3.30 -22.65
CA LEU A 163 -5.36 -3.24 -23.33
C LEU A 163 -5.32 -2.32 -24.55
N LEU A 164 -4.70 -1.15 -24.44
CA LEU A 164 -4.50 -0.24 -25.56
C LEU A 164 -3.56 -0.81 -26.62
N TRP A 165 -2.55 -1.58 -26.20
CA TRP A 165 -1.69 -2.32 -27.11
C TRP A 165 -2.47 -3.37 -27.89
N TRP A 166 -3.27 -4.20 -27.21
CA TRP A 166 -4.10 -5.23 -27.85
C TRP A 166 -5.11 -4.63 -28.84
N ARG A 167 -5.61 -3.42 -28.57
CA ARG A 167 -6.51 -2.67 -29.48
C ARG A 167 -5.79 -1.91 -30.59
N ASN A 168 -4.46 -2.02 -30.73
CA ASN A 168 -3.64 -1.26 -31.68
C ASN A 168 -3.80 0.27 -31.55
N ARG A 169 -4.10 0.76 -30.35
CA ARG A 169 -4.32 2.19 -30.04
C ARG A 169 -3.28 2.80 -29.12
N LEU A 170 -2.32 2.01 -28.62
CA LEU A 170 -1.28 2.46 -27.68
C LEU A 170 -0.53 3.72 -28.19
N GLU A 171 -0.01 3.65 -29.40
CA GLU A 171 0.79 4.74 -30.00
C GLU A 171 -0.07 5.93 -30.47
N LYS A 172 -1.37 5.69 -30.71
CA LYS A 172 -2.33 6.73 -31.14
C LYS A 172 -2.86 7.56 -29.96
N SER A 173 -2.83 6.99 -28.76
CA SER A 173 -3.45 7.58 -27.56
C SER A 173 -2.50 8.57 -26.90
N ARG A 174 -2.49 9.82 -27.38
CA ARG A 174 -1.59 10.87 -26.87
C ARG A 174 -1.75 11.14 -25.37
N TRP A 175 -2.98 11.05 -24.85
CA TRP A 175 -3.25 11.20 -23.41
C TRP A 175 -2.56 10.12 -22.59
N PHE A 176 -2.55 8.88 -23.07
CA PHE A 176 -1.95 7.75 -22.37
C PHE A 176 -0.43 7.85 -22.41
N LEU A 177 0.13 8.19 -23.57
CA LEU A 177 1.56 8.48 -23.69
C LEU A 177 1.96 9.65 -22.77
N ALA A 178 1.15 10.70 -22.65
CA ALA A 178 1.40 11.80 -21.72
C ALA A 178 1.37 11.35 -20.25
N LEU A 179 0.40 10.50 -19.89
CA LEU A 179 0.30 9.90 -18.56
C LEU A 179 1.53 9.06 -18.21
N LEU A 180 2.08 8.32 -19.18
CA LEU A 180 3.26 7.47 -18.97
C LEU A 180 4.51 8.26 -18.58
N LEU A 181 4.59 9.58 -18.85
CA LEU A 181 5.71 10.40 -18.37
C LEU A 181 5.75 10.48 -16.85
N PHE A 182 4.58 10.51 -16.19
CA PHE A 182 4.47 10.62 -14.74
C PHE A 182 4.77 9.31 -14.01
N THR A 183 4.85 8.19 -14.74
CA THR A 183 5.20 6.87 -14.18
C THR A 183 6.61 6.80 -13.61
N VAL A 184 7.48 7.77 -13.92
CA VAL A 184 8.81 7.84 -13.28
C VAL A 184 8.70 8.17 -11.81
N ILE A 185 7.73 9.01 -11.39
CA ILE A 185 7.63 9.50 -10.01
C ILE A 185 6.90 8.50 -9.11
N LEU A 186 5.92 7.79 -9.66
CA LEU A 186 5.04 6.86 -8.95
C LEU A 186 5.79 5.81 -8.08
N PRO A 187 6.82 5.09 -8.58
CA PRO A 187 7.55 4.12 -7.78
C PRO A 187 8.28 4.75 -6.58
N TYR A 188 8.82 5.96 -6.73
CA TYR A 188 9.53 6.64 -5.65
C TYR A 188 8.58 7.01 -4.52
N VAL A 189 7.39 7.54 -4.87
CA VAL A 189 6.39 7.89 -3.86
C VAL A 189 5.89 6.64 -3.14
N ALA A 190 5.56 5.57 -3.87
CA ALA A 190 5.14 4.30 -3.29
C ALA A 190 6.20 3.75 -2.30
N ASN A 191 7.48 3.76 -2.72
CA ASN A 191 8.59 3.33 -1.88
C ASN A 191 8.72 4.21 -0.62
N SER A 192 8.69 5.55 -0.75
CA SER A 192 8.77 6.46 0.40
C SER A 192 7.66 6.20 1.43
N THR A 193 6.44 5.96 0.96
CA THR A 193 5.31 5.65 1.83
C THR A 193 5.40 4.28 2.48
N GLY A 194 5.99 3.28 1.82
CA GLY A 194 6.20 1.95 2.40
C GLY A 194 7.29 1.89 3.47
N TRP A 195 8.30 2.77 3.39
CA TRP A 195 9.33 2.85 4.43
C TRP A 195 8.82 3.44 5.75
N THR A 196 7.80 4.29 5.72
CA THR A 196 7.33 5.02 6.92
C THR A 196 6.77 4.07 8.01
N PRO A 197 5.82 3.15 7.73
CA PRO A 197 5.39 2.13 8.70
C PRO A 197 6.50 1.21 9.18
N THR A 198 7.47 0.91 8.31
CA THR A 198 8.59 0.00 8.60
C THR A 198 9.59 0.63 9.57
N SER A 199 9.90 1.91 9.36
CA SER A 199 10.90 2.67 10.12
C SER A 199 10.39 3.26 11.42
N THR A 200 9.08 3.18 11.72
CA THR A 200 8.52 3.69 12.98
C THR A 200 8.65 2.62 14.07
N PRO A 201 9.59 2.74 15.02
CA PRO A 201 9.69 1.79 16.11
C PRO A 201 8.51 1.97 17.07
N PRO A 202 8.04 0.89 17.74
CA PRO A 202 7.19 1.05 18.91
C PRO A 202 8.00 1.83 19.96
N ARG A 203 7.63 3.10 20.19
CA ARG A 203 8.24 3.88 21.26
C ARG A 203 7.57 3.43 22.56
N VAL A 204 8.28 2.63 23.35
CA VAL A 204 7.93 2.45 24.74
C VAL A 204 8.24 3.76 25.45
N LEU A 205 7.26 4.66 25.48
CA LEU A 205 7.36 5.90 26.23
C LEU A 205 7.25 5.53 27.71
N ARG A 206 8.32 5.79 28.47
CA ARG A 206 8.21 5.91 29.92
C ARG A 206 7.51 7.25 30.17
N LEU A 207 6.22 7.21 30.43
CA LEU A 207 5.52 8.36 30.99
C LEU A 207 6.01 8.47 32.44
N GLY A 208 6.93 9.40 32.67
CA GLY A 208 7.44 9.73 34.00
C GLY A 208 6.62 10.82 34.67
#